data_AF-A0A416ZL92-F1
#
_entry.id   AF-A0A416ZL92-F1
#
_cell.length_a   1.000
_cell.length_b   1.000
_cell.length_c   1.000
_cell.angle_alpha   90.00
_cell.angle_beta   90.00
_cell.angle_gamma   90.00
#
_symmetry.space_group_name_H-M   'P 1'
#
loop_
_entity.id
_entity.type
_entity.pdbx_description
1 polymer ?
#
loop_
_entity_poly.entity_id
_entity_poly.type
_entity_poly.pdbx_seq_one_letter_code
_entity_poly.pdbx_strand_id
1 'polypeptide(L)'
;MTDLHVHILPGVDDGSPNLSTSLEMAEMAAQSGVRILAVTPHANQTGIEGVEDGYVNYESEQLEELFYRLEREINREHIPISWCAAWKS
;
A
#
# COMPACT_ATOMS: atom_id res chain seq x y z
N MET A 1 16.11 5.57 -4.72
CA MET A 1 16.10 4.16 -4.28
C MET A 1 14.72 3.58 -4.53
N THR A 2 14.60 2.27 -4.76
CA THR A 2 13.30 1.58 -4.92
C THR A 2 13.10 0.69 -3.72
N ASP A 3 11.95 0.80 -3.08
CA ASP A 3 11.48 -0.18 -2.10
C ASP A 3 10.53 -1.14 -2.82
N LEU A 4 10.82 -2.43 -2.66
CA LEU A 4 10.19 -3.52 -3.40
C LEU A 4 9.07 -4.20 -2.62
N HIS A 5 8.83 -3.80 -1.36
CA HIS A 5 7.84 -4.44 -0.53
C HIS A 5 7.25 -3.49 0.51
N VAL A 6 6.03 -2.99 0.25
CA VAL A 6 5.34 -2.11 1.19
C VAL A 6 3.85 -2.44 1.32
N HIS A 7 3.39 -2.52 2.56
CA HIS A 7 1.98 -2.67 2.96
C HIS A 7 1.40 -1.31 3.30
N ILE A 8 1.27 -0.45 2.28
CA ILE A 8 0.88 0.96 2.47
C ILE A 8 -0.60 1.23 2.20
N LEU A 9 -1.34 0.27 1.63
CA LEU A 9 -2.75 0.49 1.33
C LEU A 9 -3.60 0.57 2.61
N PRO A 10 -4.44 1.60 2.76
CA PRO A 10 -5.16 1.83 4.01
C PRO A 10 -6.26 0.79 4.25
N GLY A 11 -6.16 0.07 5.36
CA GLY A 11 -7.16 -0.87 5.85
C GLY A 11 -7.22 -2.18 5.08
N VAL A 12 -6.16 -2.55 4.34
CA VAL A 12 -6.12 -3.80 3.55
C VAL A 12 -5.62 -4.97 4.38
N ASP A 13 -4.57 -4.75 5.16
CA ASP A 13 -3.90 -5.77 5.96
C ASP A 13 -3.30 -5.17 7.25
N ASP A 14 -2.27 -5.80 7.82
CA ASP A 14 -1.55 -5.34 9.02
C ASP A 14 -0.59 -4.17 8.78
N GLY A 15 -0.48 -3.67 7.54
CA GLY A 15 0.32 -2.50 7.22
C GLY A 15 -0.31 -1.19 7.70
N SER A 16 -0.88 -0.44 6.76
CA SER A 16 -1.46 0.86 7.05
C SER A 16 -2.92 0.75 7.48
N PRO A 17 -3.34 1.21 8.68
CA PRO A 17 -4.73 1.08 9.13
C PRO A 17 -5.67 2.12 8.52
N ASN A 18 -5.16 3.24 8.02
CA ASN A 18 -5.96 4.35 7.48
C ASN A 18 -5.12 5.28 6.60
N LEU A 19 -5.80 6.17 5.87
CA LEU A 19 -5.17 7.08 4.91
C LEU A 19 -4.09 7.98 5.52
N SER A 20 -4.29 8.49 6.75
CA SER A 20 -3.31 9.36 7.40
C SER A 20 -2.00 8.61 7.61
N THR A 21 -2.08 7.39 8.13
CA THR A 21 -0.89 6.55 8.33
C THR A 21 -0.23 6.19 6.99
N SER A 22 -1.00 5.98 5.91
CA SER A 22 -0.44 5.70 4.59
C SER A 22 0.38 6.88 4.06
N LEU A 23 -0.11 8.11 4.25
CA LEU A 23 0.60 9.33 3.84
C LEU A 23 1.87 9.54 4.68
N GLU A 24 1.81 9.35 6.00
CA GLU A 24 2.98 9.40 6.88
C GLU A 24 4.05 8.38 6.46
N MET A 25 3.64 7.15 6.12
CA MET A 25 4.56 6.12 5.61
C MET A 25 5.23 6.56 4.30
N ALA A 26 4.47 7.14 3.38
CA ALA A 26 5.01 7.66 2.12
C ALA A 26 5.99 8.82 2.35
N GLU A 27 5.69 9.74 3.27
CA GLU A 27 6.61 10.82 3.65
C GLU A 27 7.91 10.29 4.24
N MET A 28 7.83 9.34 5.17
CA MET A 28 9.02 8.71 5.77
C MET A 28 9.87 7.99 4.72
N ALA A 29 9.24 7.27 3.79
CA ALA A 29 9.92 6.64 2.67
C ALA A 29 10.65 7.69 1.81
N ALA A 30 9.99 8.81 1.48
CA ALA A 30 10.59 9.87 0.69
C ALA A 30 11.79 10.51 1.40
N GLN A 31 11.65 10.78 2.70
CA GLN A 31 12.71 11.34 3.55
C GLN A 31 13.93 10.42 3.66
N SER A 32 13.73 9.10 3.61
CA SER A 32 14.82 8.11 3.60
C SER A 32 15.49 7.93 2.22
N GLY A 33 15.01 8.63 1.18
CA GLY A 33 15.58 8.57 -0.17
C GLY A 33 14.95 7.53 -1.11
N VAL A 34 13.88 6.88 -0.67
CA VAL A 34 13.02 6.06 -1.55
C VAL A 34 12.29 6.99 -2.51
N ARG A 35 12.23 6.57 -3.78
CA ARG A 35 11.60 7.30 -4.89
C ARG A 35 10.60 6.46 -5.65
N ILE A 36 10.64 5.14 -5.48
CA ILE A 36 9.73 4.19 -6.11
C ILE A 36 9.28 3.20 -5.03
N LEU A 37 7.97 3.03 -4.87
CA LEU A 37 7.36 2.00 -4.02
C LEU A 37 6.67 0.94 -4.88
N ALA A 38 7.05 -0.32 -4.70
CA ALA A 38 6.23 -1.45 -5.15
C ALA A 38 5.23 -1.80 -4.04
N VAL A 39 3.96 -1.49 -4.27
CA VAL A 39 2.88 -1.79 -3.32
C VAL A 39 2.59 -3.28 -3.37
N THR A 40 2.60 -3.93 -2.21
CA THR A 40 2.53 -5.40 -2.07
C THR A 40 1.75 -5.78 -0.80
N PRO A 41 0.44 -5.52 -0.74
CA PRO A 41 -0.35 -5.97 0.39
C PRO A 41 -0.30 -7.50 0.50
N HIS A 42 -0.57 -8.04 1.68
CA HIS A 42 -0.88 -9.46 1.82
C HIS A 42 -1.98 -9.86 0.83
N ALA A 43 -2.01 -11.11 0.37
CA ALA A 43 -3.08 -11.60 -0.51
C ALA A 43 -3.15 -13.12 -0.41
N ASN A 44 -4.36 -13.68 -0.41
CA ASN A 44 -4.61 -15.12 -0.35
C ASN A 44 -3.86 -15.82 0.81
N GLN A 45 -3.90 -15.23 2.00
CA GLN A 45 -3.28 -15.82 3.19
C GLN A 45 -4.35 -16.22 4.19
N THR A 46 -4.54 -17.53 4.40
CA THR A 46 -5.54 -18.08 5.33
C THR A 46 -4.86 -18.74 6.54
N GLY A 47 -5.61 -18.90 7.64
CA GLY A 47 -5.10 -19.56 8.84
C GLY A 47 -4.11 -18.73 9.66
N ILE A 48 -4.13 -17.41 9.52
CA ILE A 48 -3.33 -16.50 10.33
C ILE A 48 -3.95 -16.41 11.73
N GLU A 49 -3.16 -16.71 12.76
CA GLU A 49 -3.60 -16.64 14.15
C GLU A 49 -4.03 -15.20 14.49
N GLY A 50 -5.26 -15.03 14.99
CA GLY A 50 -5.79 -13.72 15.37
C GLY A 50 -6.40 -12.89 14.23
N VAL A 51 -6.44 -13.39 13.00
CA VAL A 51 -7.12 -12.75 11.86
C VAL A 51 -8.25 -13.67 11.38
N GLU A 52 -9.50 -13.26 11.62
CA GLU A 52 -10.68 -13.99 11.13
C GLU A 52 -10.62 -14.06 9.59
N ASP A 53 -10.79 -15.27 9.05
CA ASP A 53 -10.66 -15.62 7.62
C ASP A 53 -9.29 -15.34 6.93
N GLY A 54 -8.38 -14.62 7.59
CA GLY A 54 -7.07 -14.22 7.06
C GLY A 54 -7.13 -13.04 6.08
N TYR A 55 -6.03 -12.77 5.37
CA TYR A 55 -5.97 -11.74 4.32
C TYR A 55 -6.42 -12.32 2.98
N VAL A 56 -7.73 -12.27 2.75
CA VAL A 56 -8.40 -12.76 1.54
C VAL A 56 -8.66 -11.65 0.51
N ASN A 57 -7.79 -10.65 0.44
CA ASN A 57 -7.83 -9.67 -0.62
C ASN A 57 -7.19 -10.25 -1.90
N TYR A 58 -7.86 -9.98 -3.02
CA TYR A 58 -7.47 -10.40 -4.37
C TYR A 58 -7.48 -9.18 -5.29
N GLU A 59 -6.97 -9.34 -6.50
CA GLU A 59 -7.20 -8.36 -7.56
C GLU A 59 -8.70 -8.13 -7.73
N SER A 60 -9.12 -6.89 -7.48
CA SER A 60 -10.52 -6.46 -7.51
C SER A 60 -10.59 -4.98 -7.84
N GLU A 61 -11.75 -4.54 -8.35
CA GLU A 61 -12.02 -3.12 -8.60
C GLU A 61 -11.86 -2.29 -7.31
N GLN A 62 -12.22 -2.86 -6.15
CA GLN A 62 -12.09 -2.18 -4.86
C GLN A 62 -10.63 -1.94 -4.48
N LEU A 63 -9.76 -2.95 -4.66
CA LEU A 63 -8.33 -2.82 -4.38
C LEU A 63 -7.68 -1.83 -5.34
N GLU A 64 -8.08 -1.85 -6.61
CA GLU A 64 -7.61 -0.92 -7.64
C GLU A 64 -8.06 0.52 -7.37
N GLU A 65 -9.32 0.73 -6.97
CA GLU A 65 -9.81 2.04 -6.55
C GLU A 65 -9.03 2.57 -5.35
N LEU A 66 -8.78 1.73 -4.36
CA LEU A 66 -8.00 2.09 -3.17
C LEU A 66 -6.57 2.49 -3.53
N PHE A 67 -5.94 1.73 -4.42
CA PHE A 67 -4.62 2.03 -4.97
C PHE A 67 -4.63 3.43 -5.62
N TYR A 68 -5.44 3.65 -6.65
CA TYR A 68 -5.50 4.96 -7.34
C TYR A 68 -5.97 6.13 -6.47
N ARG A 69 -6.78 5.85 -5.44
CA ARG A 69 -7.13 6.86 -4.45
C ARG A 69 -5.89 7.28 -3.66
N LEU A 70 -5.11 6.34 -3.15
CA LEU A 70 -3.90 6.65 -2.38
C LEU A 70 -2.87 7.39 -3.25
N GLU A 71 -2.68 7.03 -4.52
CA GLU A 71 -1.84 7.81 -5.45
C GLU A 71 -2.19 9.28 -5.47
N ARG A 72 -3.49 9.54 -5.61
CA ARG A 72 -4.01 10.87 -5.83
C ARG A 72 -3.74 11.71 -4.60
N GLU A 73 -3.89 11.12 -3.42
CA GLU A 73 -3.58 11.76 -2.15
C GLU A 73 -2.08 12.01 -2.00
N ILE A 74 -1.22 11.03 -2.31
CA ILE A 74 0.25 11.20 -2.31
C ILE A 74 0.67 12.36 -3.23
N ASN A 75 0.10 12.41 -4.43
CA ASN A 75 0.34 13.47 -5.41
C ASN A 75 -0.20 14.83 -4.94
N ARG A 76 -1.37 14.85 -4.29
CA ARG A 76 -2.00 16.07 -3.73
C ARG A 76 -1.16 16.67 -2.60
N GLU A 77 -0.55 15.83 -1.78
CA GLU A 77 0.38 16.23 -0.71
C GLU A 77 1.81 16.50 -1.23
N HIS A 78 2.05 16.37 -2.54
CA HIS A 78 3.35 16.60 -3.19
C HIS A 78 4.49 15.74 -2.64
N ILE A 79 4.18 14.51 -2.20
CA ILE A 79 5.18 13.57 -1.71
C ILE A 79 5.94 13.01 -2.92
N PRO A 80 7.28 13.13 -3.00
CA PRO A 80 8.06 12.85 -4.21
C PRO A 80 8.36 11.36 -4.42
N ILE A 81 7.31 10.53 -4.45
CA ILE A 81 7.36 9.08 -4.67
C ILE A 81 6.57 8.70 -5.92
N SER A 82 7.18 7.88 -6.76
CA SER A 82 6.50 7.10 -7.78
C SER A 82 6.14 5.72 -7.22
N TRP A 83 5.20 5.06 -7.86
CA TRP A 83 4.47 3.96 -7.24
C TRP A 83 4.07 2.97 -8.32
N CYS A 84 4.08 1.67 -8.00
CA CYS A 84 3.62 0.63 -8.91
C CYS A 84 2.89 -0.46 -8.14
N ALA A 85 1.88 -1.05 -8.78
CA ALA A 85 1.20 -2.21 -8.26
C ALA A 85 2.00 -3.46 -8.63
N ALA A 86 2.46 -4.23 -7.64
CA ALA A 86 3.21 -5.46 -7.90
C ALA A 86 2.35 -6.59 -8.49
N TRP A 87 1.01 -6.45 -8.45
CA TRP A 87 0.05 -7.45 -8.93
C TRP A 87 -0.51 -7.17 -10.33
N LYS A 88 -0.13 -6.06 -10.98
CA LYS A 88 -0.58 -5.74 -12.36
C LYS A 88 0.46 -6.20 -13.38
N SER A 89 0.17 -7.27 -14.12
CA SER A 89 0.97 -7.79 -15.24
C SER A 89 0.14 -7.91 -16.51
#